data_AF-A0A1G9QLH4-F1
#
_entry.id   AF-A0A1G9QLH4-F1
#
_cell.length_a   1.000
_cell.length_b   1.000
_cell.length_c   1.000
_cell.angle_alpha   90.00
_cell.angle_beta   90.00
_cell.angle_gamma   90.00
#
_symmetry.space_group_name_H-M   'P 1'
#
loop_
_entity.id
_entity.type
_entity.pdbx_description
1 polymer ?
#
loop_
_entity_poly.entity_id
_entity_poly.type
_entity_poly.pdbx_seq_one_letter_code
_entity_poly.pdbx_strand_id
1 'polypeptide(L)'
;MSADGLYCQPPQLDWSQASGPRAPDYGDIYFSAEDGLEESRAVFLKGCDLPQDWQGKTQYVVGELGFGTGLNALALWDLWRREGPAKGWLHFVSIEKHPLRREDAARAFAAWPSLAGLSAQLLAQWPSALKGAHRLIFPDDRFTITLFQDEAELALAQIEARVDAWFLDGFAPARNEAMWSQAVFDRMGRLSRAGSRVATFTVAGAVRRGLQQAGFSVAKRPGFGRKRERLEAIYAGAATPPDISPVERTRPCSGRVAIIGAGIAGASLALAFRRRGREVVVVDAIGAAGGASGAPVGLLTPRLERTDRPHVRATLAAFEFARLTYAGLDGFYPEGVLRLPRDAEDRDRLALIASRMDAEHIWDGEGLWQPRAARFEPRRLVQGLLADTPVVIAQIARVEESETSVRLLDDGGHVVLEADLVIHASGWGAHTVFDALDANSGQLAVLAGTAPQRAVVWGGYACAAPGGGVMLGTTHVRGEDAGLVEDAIEGLRADLAIHRPEIAAGLGADVLQTWSGVRAVTSDQLPVSGPLAGSEFTARWRQYSTGRMPRIKPGPPGPCRQFILSGFGSRGFAHAPLLAEALASDLSGEPGAFERAGRECLQSTRFAWRRLKRSH
;
A
#
# COMPACT_ATOMS: atom_id res chain seq x y z
N MET A 1 -18.43 2.74 -14.34
CA MET A 1 -17.67 3.67 -13.48
C MET A 1 -18.70 4.58 -12.86
N SER A 2 -19.09 4.28 -11.62
CA SER A 2 -20.18 4.99 -10.95
C SER A 2 -19.79 6.44 -10.66
N ALA A 3 -20.78 7.30 -10.47
CA ALA A 3 -20.61 8.69 -10.06
C ALA A 3 -20.08 8.83 -8.61
N ASP A 4 -19.61 7.73 -8.00
CA ASP A 4 -19.24 7.66 -6.59
C ASP A 4 -17.81 8.16 -6.35
N GLY A 5 -17.63 8.92 -5.27
CA GLY A 5 -16.35 9.51 -4.88
C GLY A 5 -15.26 8.50 -4.51
N LEU A 6 -14.09 9.03 -4.15
CA LEU A 6 -12.90 8.27 -3.70
C LEU A 6 -13.05 7.61 -2.32
N TYR A 7 -14.18 7.87 -1.65
CA TYR A 7 -14.46 7.44 -0.28
C TYR A 7 -15.70 6.54 -0.24
N CYS A 8 -15.64 5.51 0.58
CA CYS A 8 -16.81 4.75 1.02
C CYS A 8 -17.64 5.58 1.99
N GLN A 9 -18.95 5.34 2.00
CA GLN A 9 -19.84 5.94 2.98
C GLN A 9 -19.87 5.06 4.23
N PRO A 10 -19.50 5.59 5.42
CA PRO A 10 -19.66 4.85 6.67
C PRO A 10 -21.13 4.46 6.89
N PRO A 11 -21.40 3.35 7.61
CA PRO A 11 -22.76 2.91 7.86
C PRO A 11 -23.44 3.84 8.87
N GLN A 12 -24.77 3.92 8.79
CA GLN A 12 -25.55 4.43 9.92
C GLN A 12 -25.64 3.34 10.98
N LEU A 13 -25.35 3.68 12.24
CA LEU A 13 -25.39 2.74 13.36
C LEU A 13 -26.41 3.20 14.40
N ASP A 14 -27.30 2.30 14.78
CA ASP A 14 -28.21 2.46 15.90
C ASP A 14 -27.70 1.65 17.10
N TRP A 15 -27.40 2.36 18.18
CA TRP A 15 -26.88 1.80 19.42
C TRP A 15 -27.93 1.77 20.55
N SER A 16 -29.21 1.91 20.23
CA SER A 16 -30.31 1.95 21.19
C SER A 16 -30.48 0.65 21.99
N GLN A 17 -30.00 -0.48 21.47
CA GLN A 17 -30.06 -1.76 22.15
C GLN A 17 -28.74 -2.13 22.82
N ALA A 18 -28.83 -2.70 24.04
CA ALA A 18 -27.67 -3.18 24.78
C ALA A 18 -26.95 -4.35 24.09
N SER A 19 -27.63 -5.04 23.17
CA SER A 19 -27.15 -6.23 22.46
C SER A 19 -26.15 -5.93 21.33
N GLY A 20 -25.82 -4.67 21.03
CA GLY A 20 -24.84 -4.29 20.01
C GLY A 20 -25.40 -3.36 18.93
N PRO A 21 -24.56 -2.86 18.00
CA PRO A 21 -24.97 -1.91 16.98
C PRO A 21 -25.84 -2.60 15.92
N ARG A 22 -26.97 -1.97 15.61
CA ARG A 22 -27.83 -2.32 14.48
C ARG A 22 -27.45 -1.49 13.26
N ALA A 23 -27.49 -2.12 12.09
CA ALA A 23 -27.40 -1.47 10.78
C ALA A 23 -28.82 -1.23 10.24
N PRO A 24 -29.37 -0.01 10.32
CA PRO A 24 -30.73 0.27 9.86
C PRO A 24 -30.91 -0.02 8.37
N ASP A 25 -29.89 0.31 7.56
CA ASP A 25 -29.88 0.11 6.09
C ASP A 25 -30.08 -1.35 5.68
N TYR A 26 -29.67 -2.29 6.54
CA TYR A 26 -29.83 -3.73 6.33
C TYR A 26 -30.91 -4.35 7.22
N GLY A 27 -31.45 -3.59 8.17
CA GLY A 27 -32.43 -4.06 9.16
C GLY A 27 -31.89 -5.12 10.12
N ASP A 28 -30.58 -5.25 10.27
CA ASP A 28 -29.89 -6.35 10.98
C ASP A 28 -28.89 -5.86 12.04
N ILE A 29 -28.44 -6.77 12.91
CA ILE A 29 -27.37 -6.47 13.89
C ILE A 29 -26.00 -6.87 13.34
N TYR A 30 -24.94 -6.14 13.72
CA TYR A 30 -23.57 -6.53 13.37
C TYR A 30 -23.08 -7.73 14.20
N PHE A 31 -23.42 -7.77 15.49
CA PHE A 31 -23.10 -8.87 16.39
C PHE A 31 -24.00 -8.85 17.61
N SER A 32 -24.09 -9.99 18.31
CA SER A 32 -24.65 -10.06 19.67
C SER A 32 -23.56 -9.72 20.70
N ALA A 33 -23.80 -8.74 21.56
CA ALA A 33 -22.85 -8.29 22.58
C ALA A 33 -22.55 -9.38 23.64
N GLU A 34 -23.47 -10.30 23.89
CA GLU A 34 -23.29 -11.38 24.89
C GLU A 34 -22.51 -12.59 24.31
N ASP A 35 -22.72 -12.93 23.03
CA ASP A 35 -22.23 -14.20 22.44
C ASP A 35 -21.32 -14.03 21.21
N GLY A 36 -21.13 -12.81 20.69
CA GLY A 36 -20.54 -12.58 19.37
C GLY A 36 -19.14 -13.17 19.20
N LEU A 37 -18.28 -13.08 20.22
CA LEU A 37 -16.92 -13.64 20.15
C LEU A 37 -16.93 -15.18 20.10
N GLU A 38 -17.79 -15.82 20.90
CA GLU A 38 -17.91 -17.28 20.91
C GLU A 38 -18.60 -17.79 19.63
N GLU A 39 -19.55 -17.03 19.07
CA GLU A 39 -20.11 -17.32 17.74
C GLU A 39 -19.02 -17.25 16.66
N SER A 40 -18.20 -16.19 16.63
CA SER A 40 -17.07 -16.10 15.68
C SER A 40 -16.10 -17.28 15.82
N ARG A 41 -15.76 -17.67 17.06
CA ARG A 41 -14.90 -18.84 17.31
C ARG A 41 -15.54 -20.14 16.84
N ALA A 42 -16.83 -20.34 17.10
CA ALA A 42 -17.52 -21.60 16.79
C ALA A 42 -17.87 -21.75 15.30
N VAL A 43 -18.29 -20.66 14.65
CA VAL A 43 -18.72 -20.66 13.25
C VAL A 43 -17.51 -20.58 12.34
N PHE A 44 -16.64 -19.59 12.51
CA PHE A 44 -15.58 -19.30 11.55
C PHE A 44 -14.28 -20.04 11.88
N LEU A 45 -13.72 -19.87 13.09
CA LEU A 45 -12.44 -20.50 13.43
C LEU A 45 -12.55 -22.02 13.40
N LYS A 46 -13.48 -22.59 14.18
CA LYS A 46 -13.71 -24.04 14.20
C LYS A 46 -14.27 -24.57 12.89
N GLY A 47 -15.11 -23.81 12.18
CA GLY A 47 -15.65 -24.21 10.87
C GLY A 47 -14.57 -24.33 9.79
N CYS A 48 -13.50 -23.55 9.91
CA CYS A 48 -12.30 -23.64 9.08
C CYS A 48 -11.21 -24.55 9.67
N ASP A 49 -11.50 -25.32 10.72
CA ASP A 49 -10.57 -26.26 11.37
C ASP A 49 -9.29 -25.58 11.88
N LEU A 50 -9.45 -24.38 12.45
CA LEU A 50 -8.36 -23.62 13.05
C LEU A 50 -8.26 -23.93 14.55
N PRO A 51 -7.05 -24.12 15.11
CA PRO A 51 -5.73 -23.89 14.51
C PRO A 51 -5.12 -25.05 13.71
N GLN A 52 -5.82 -26.18 13.57
CA GLN A 52 -5.25 -27.41 12.99
C GLN A 52 -4.81 -27.23 11.53
N ASP A 53 -5.56 -26.49 10.72
CA ASP A 53 -5.30 -26.32 9.28
C ASP A 53 -4.03 -25.53 8.95
N TRP A 54 -3.53 -24.70 9.88
CA TRP A 54 -2.29 -23.93 9.69
C TRP A 54 -1.05 -24.57 10.30
N GLN A 55 -1.18 -25.73 10.96
CA GLN A 55 -0.02 -26.41 11.53
C GLN A 55 0.97 -26.81 10.44
N GLY A 56 2.25 -26.50 10.66
CA GLY A 56 3.33 -26.75 9.69
C GLY A 56 3.39 -25.78 8.50
N LYS A 57 2.46 -24.83 8.37
CA LYS A 57 2.51 -23.80 7.32
C LYS A 57 3.35 -22.60 7.79
N THR A 58 4.13 -22.03 6.87
CA THR A 58 4.90 -20.79 7.11
C THR A 58 4.12 -19.52 6.74
N GLN A 59 3.05 -19.68 5.96
CA GLN A 59 2.12 -18.62 5.59
C GLN A 59 0.71 -19.20 5.59
N TYR A 60 -0.24 -18.45 6.14
CA TYR A 60 -1.66 -18.79 6.11
C TYR A 60 -2.48 -17.57 5.69
N VAL A 61 -3.41 -17.75 4.76
CA VAL A 61 -4.24 -16.65 4.25
C VAL A 61 -5.71 -16.92 4.55
N VAL A 62 -6.33 -16.04 5.33
CA VAL A 62 -7.77 -16.04 5.56
C VAL A 62 -8.41 -14.93 4.74
N GLY A 63 -9.41 -15.25 3.94
CA GLY A 63 -10.26 -14.31 3.24
C GLY A 63 -11.56 -14.06 4.01
N GLU A 64 -12.11 -12.85 3.96
CA GLU A 64 -13.39 -12.52 4.57
C GLU A 64 -14.24 -11.63 3.66
N LEU A 65 -15.56 -11.85 3.71
CA LEU A 65 -16.55 -10.91 3.19
C LEU A 65 -17.21 -10.20 4.38
N GLY A 66 -17.19 -8.87 4.39
CA GLY A 66 -17.79 -8.06 5.46
C GLY A 66 -16.90 -7.97 6.70
N PHE A 67 -15.96 -7.01 6.70
CA PHE A 67 -15.12 -6.74 7.88
C PHE A 67 -15.93 -6.32 9.10
N GLY A 68 -16.99 -5.54 8.89
CA GLY A 68 -17.84 -4.99 9.91
C GLY A 68 -17.03 -4.30 11.01
N THR A 69 -17.14 -4.81 12.23
CA THR A 69 -16.42 -4.28 13.39
C THR A 69 -14.97 -4.76 13.48
N GLY A 70 -14.56 -5.76 12.70
CA GLY A 70 -13.25 -6.41 12.81
C GLY A 70 -13.18 -7.50 13.88
N LEU A 71 -14.31 -7.95 14.43
CA LEU A 71 -14.36 -8.99 15.47
C LEU A 71 -13.69 -10.30 15.02
N ASN A 72 -13.98 -10.78 13.82
CA ASN A 72 -13.37 -12.01 13.31
C ASN A 72 -11.84 -11.86 13.17
N ALA A 73 -11.36 -10.70 12.73
CA ALA A 73 -9.94 -10.40 12.66
C ALA A 73 -9.28 -10.46 14.04
N LEU A 74 -9.92 -9.87 15.06
CA LEU A 74 -9.41 -9.91 16.45
C LEU A 74 -9.46 -11.31 17.04
N ALA A 75 -10.55 -12.06 16.83
CA ALA A 75 -10.70 -13.43 17.32
C ALA A 75 -9.66 -14.37 16.68
N LEU A 76 -9.41 -14.19 15.38
CA LEU A 76 -8.39 -14.91 14.64
C LEU A 76 -6.98 -14.54 15.10
N TRP A 77 -6.70 -13.24 15.29
CA TRP A 77 -5.40 -12.77 15.77
C TRP A 77 -5.11 -13.29 17.19
N ASP A 78 -6.10 -13.28 18.08
CA ASP A 78 -6.00 -13.88 19.42
C ASP A 78 -5.67 -15.38 19.38
N LEU A 79 -6.30 -16.14 18.47
CA LEU A 79 -5.97 -17.56 18.28
C LEU A 79 -4.54 -17.74 17.72
N TRP A 80 -4.16 -16.91 16.75
CA TRP A 80 -2.84 -16.94 16.12
C TRP A 80 -1.70 -16.69 17.10
N ARG A 81 -1.84 -15.73 18.03
CA ARG A 81 -0.83 -15.47 19.06
C ARG A 81 -0.59 -16.66 19.99
N ARG A 82 -1.62 -17.50 20.19
CA ARG A 82 -1.58 -18.65 21.09
C ARG A 82 -1.10 -19.92 20.39
N GLU A 83 -1.54 -20.14 19.15
CA GLU A 83 -1.48 -21.44 18.45
C GLU A 83 -0.82 -21.35 17.05
N GLY A 84 -0.36 -20.16 16.65
CA GLY A 84 0.29 -19.91 15.37
C GLY A 84 1.72 -20.45 15.32
N PRO A 85 2.21 -20.93 14.16
CA PRO A 85 3.60 -21.36 14.02
C PRO A 85 4.60 -20.25 14.36
N ALA A 86 5.68 -20.61 15.07
CA ALA A 86 6.66 -19.66 15.60
C ALA A 86 7.34 -18.76 14.55
N LYS A 87 7.46 -19.24 13.30
CA LYS A 87 8.01 -18.47 12.16
C LYS A 87 6.97 -18.20 11.08
N GLY A 88 5.70 -18.51 11.35
CA GLY A 88 4.61 -18.32 10.41
C GLY A 88 4.20 -16.85 10.30
N TRP A 89 3.61 -16.49 9.17
CA TRP A 89 2.85 -15.27 8.98
C TRP A 89 1.38 -15.57 8.70
N LEU A 90 0.49 -14.82 9.35
CA LEU A 90 -0.94 -14.88 9.09
C LEU A 90 -1.38 -13.61 8.36
N HIS A 91 -2.06 -13.81 7.22
CA HIS A 91 -2.60 -12.74 6.41
C HIS A 91 -4.13 -12.81 6.38
N PHE A 92 -4.78 -11.77 6.87
CA PHE A 92 -6.21 -11.59 6.84
C PHE A 92 -6.59 -10.62 5.72
N VAL A 93 -7.31 -11.09 4.71
CA VAL A 93 -7.73 -10.31 3.55
C VAL A 93 -9.25 -10.14 3.61
N SER A 94 -9.71 -8.96 4.01
CA SER A 94 -11.13 -8.70 4.21
C SER A 94 -11.65 -7.61 3.27
N ILE A 95 -12.97 -7.57 3.10
CA ILE A 95 -13.65 -6.63 2.21
C ILE A 95 -14.77 -5.93 2.98
N GLU A 96 -14.86 -4.61 2.84
CA GLU A 96 -15.89 -3.81 3.51
C GLU A 96 -16.41 -2.69 2.61
N LYS A 97 -17.73 -2.63 2.44
CA LYS A 97 -18.38 -1.59 1.64
C LYS A 97 -18.63 -0.33 2.47
N HIS A 98 -18.93 -0.51 3.76
CA HIS A 98 -19.32 0.53 4.70
C HIS A 98 -18.39 0.48 5.93
N PRO A 99 -17.15 1.00 5.81
CA PRO A 99 -16.18 0.97 6.89
C PRO A 99 -16.67 1.82 8.06
N LEU A 100 -16.63 1.25 9.27
CA LEU A 100 -16.97 1.97 10.49
C LEU A 100 -16.01 3.13 10.73
N ARG A 101 -16.51 4.19 11.34
CA ARG A 101 -15.63 5.24 11.90
C ARG A 101 -14.81 4.63 13.03
N ARG A 102 -13.61 5.17 13.26
CA ARG A 102 -12.71 4.70 14.33
C ARG A 102 -13.40 4.73 15.71
N GLU A 103 -14.20 5.76 15.98
CA GLU A 103 -14.94 5.92 17.24
C GLU A 103 -16.01 4.83 17.42
N ASP A 104 -16.73 4.50 16.34
CA ASP A 104 -17.73 3.43 16.35
C ASP A 104 -17.08 2.05 16.53
N ALA A 105 -15.94 1.81 15.89
CA ALA A 105 -15.15 0.59 16.10
C ALA A 105 -14.66 0.48 17.56
N ALA A 106 -14.17 1.59 18.13
CA ALA A 106 -13.74 1.63 19.54
C ALA A 106 -14.90 1.34 20.50
N ARG A 107 -16.09 1.90 20.22
CA ARG A 107 -17.31 1.60 20.97
C ARG A 107 -17.71 0.12 20.86
N ALA A 108 -17.61 -0.47 19.67
CA ALA A 108 -17.89 -1.89 19.48
C ALA A 108 -16.94 -2.77 20.30
N PHE A 109 -15.63 -2.46 20.28
CA PHE A 109 -14.62 -3.25 21.00
C PHE A 109 -14.75 -3.23 22.51
N ALA A 110 -15.45 -2.24 23.09
CA ALA A 110 -15.74 -2.22 24.52
C ALA A 110 -16.57 -3.43 24.99
N ALA A 111 -17.28 -4.11 24.08
CA ALA A 111 -18.01 -5.34 24.37
C ALA A 111 -17.09 -6.56 24.64
N TRP A 112 -15.80 -6.51 24.25
CA TRP A 112 -14.86 -7.62 24.42
C TRP A 112 -13.58 -7.21 25.17
N PRO A 113 -13.65 -6.99 26.49
CA PRO A 113 -12.49 -6.59 27.30
C PRO A 113 -11.32 -7.57 27.23
N SER A 114 -11.59 -8.86 27.00
CA SER A 114 -10.56 -9.90 26.81
C SER A 114 -9.65 -9.66 25.60
N LEU A 115 -10.09 -8.86 24.62
CA LEU A 115 -9.35 -8.51 23.41
C LEU A 115 -8.78 -7.09 23.44
N ALA A 116 -8.87 -6.37 24.57
CA ALA A 116 -8.52 -4.95 24.68
C ALA A 116 -7.10 -4.61 24.18
N GLY A 117 -6.13 -5.48 24.43
CA GLY A 117 -4.75 -5.28 23.97
C GLY A 117 -4.61 -5.36 22.44
N LEU A 118 -5.38 -6.22 21.77
CA LEU A 118 -5.35 -6.35 20.31
C LEU A 118 -6.21 -5.28 19.64
N SER A 119 -7.38 -4.97 20.21
CA SER A 119 -8.25 -3.92 19.68
C SER A 119 -7.60 -2.54 19.76
N ALA A 120 -6.85 -2.24 20.82
CA ALA A 120 -6.07 -1.01 20.91
C ALA A 120 -5.01 -0.89 19.79
N GLN A 121 -4.31 -1.98 19.48
CA GLN A 121 -3.34 -2.01 18.38
C GLN A 121 -4.02 -1.84 17.01
N LEU A 122 -5.15 -2.50 16.79
CA LEU A 122 -5.93 -2.35 15.56
C LEU A 122 -6.46 -0.92 15.40
N LEU A 123 -7.01 -0.33 16.47
CA LEU A 123 -7.50 1.05 16.47
C LEU A 123 -6.38 2.07 16.20
N ALA A 124 -5.16 1.81 16.65
CA ALA A 124 -4.02 2.70 16.39
C ALA A 124 -3.71 2.83 14.88
N GLN A 125 -3.98 1.78 14.10
CA GLN A 125 -3.80 1.74 12.65
C GLN A 125 -5.12 1.78 11.86
N TRP A 126 -6.26 2.13 12.49
CA TRP A 126 -7.57 2.08 11.83
C TRP A 126 -7.57 2.90 10.52
N PRO A 127 -7.98 2.30 9.38
CA PRO A 127 -7.87 2.95 8.07
C PRO A 127 -8.92 4.06 7.90
N SER A 128 -8.68 5.01 6.97
CA SER A 128 -9.76 5.90 6.50
C SER A 128 -10.81 5.12 5.73
N ALA A 129 -11.92 5.79 5.44
CA ALA A 129 -12.93 5.33 4.50
C ALA A 129 -12.51 5.46 3.01
N LEU A 130 -11.22 5.54 2.68
CA LEU A 130 -10.77 5.64 1.28
C LEU A 130 -11.06 4.33 0.54
N LYS A 131 -11.54 4.39 -0.70
CA LYS A 131 -11.71 3.19 -1.52
C LYS A 131 -10.37 2.54 -1.85
N GLY A 132 -10.39 1.22 -1.97
CA GLY A 132 -9.24 0.40 -2.36
C GLY A 132 -8.56 -0.30 -1.18
N ALA A 133 -7.29 -0.66 -1.36
CA ALA A 133 -6.56 -1.52 -0.44
C ALA A 133 -5.89 -0.73 0.70
N HIS A 134 -6.07 -1.22 1.94
CA HIS A 134 -5.43 -0.73 3.16
C HIS A 134 -4.65 -1.87 3.80
N ARG A 135 -3.32 -1.75 3.86
CA ARG A 135 -2.41 -2.75 4.44
C ARG A 135 -2.01 -2.32 5.85
N LEU A 136 -2.33 -3.13 6.86
CA LEU A 136 -1.97 -2.92 8.26
C LEU A 136 -1.06 -4.06 8.71
N ILE A 137 0.08 -3.76 9.33
CA ILE A 137 1.10 -4.76 9.66
C ILE A 137 1.38 -4.72 11.16
N PHE A 138 1.31 -5.89 11.79
CA PHE A 138 1.60 -6.13 13.20
C PHE A 138 2.79 -7.11 13.29
N PRO A 139 4.04 -6.62 13.16
CA PRO A 139 5.20 -7.47 12.95
C PRO A 139 5.53 -8.34 14.17
N ASP A 140 5.28 -7.85 15.38
CA ASP A 140 5.58 -8.58 16.62
C ASP A 140 4.78 -9.89 16.72
N ASP A 141 3.55 -9.88 16.21
CA ASP A 141 2.68 -11.06 16.14
C ASP A 141 2.68 -11.73 14.74
N ARG A 142 3.47 -11.21 13.78
CA ARG A 142 3.50 -11.66 12.38
C ARG A 142 2.10 -11.77 11.76
N PHE A 143 1.27 -10.77 12.05
CA PHE A 143 -0.10 -10.69 11.59
C PHE A 143 -0.27 -9.50 10.64
N THR A 144 -1.02 -9.70 9.57
CA THR A 144 -1.26 -8.66 8.57
C THR A 144 -2.73 -8.62 8.20
N ILE A 145 -3.30 -7.41 8.15
CA ILE A 145 -4.62 -7.18 7.57
C ILE A 145 -4.45 -6.45 6.24
N THR A 146 -5.05 -6.96 5.18
CA THR A 146 -5.29 -6.18 3.95
C THR A 146 -6.80 -6.00 3.79
N LEU A 147 -7.30 -4.81 4.11
CA LEU A 147 -8.71 -4.46 3.99
C LEU A 147 -8.97 -3.79 2.64
N PHE A 148 -9.84 -4.37 1.82
CA PHE A 148 -10.30 -3.77 0.56
C PHE A 148 -11.64 -3.08 0.80
N GLN A 149 -11.64 -1.76 0.69
CA GLN A 149 -12.85 -0.96 0.85
C GLN A 149 -13.49 -0.68 -0.49
N ASP A 150 -14.48 -1.51 -0.86
CA ASP A 150 -15.32 -1.36 -2.05
C ASP A 150 -16.49 -2.36 -2.00
N GLU A 151 -17.31 -2.39 -3.03
CA GLU A 151 -18.30 -3.46 -3.23
C GLU A 151 -17.61 -4.84 -3.39
N ALA A 152 -18.21 -5.88 -2.80
CA ALA A 152 -17.61 -7.20 -2.70
C ALA A 152 -17.11 -7.77 -4.04
N GLU A 153 -17.93 -7.74 -5.08
CA GLU A 153 -17.57 -8.24 -6.40
C GLU A 153 -16.40 -7.45 -7.02
N LEU A 154 -16.44 -6.11 -6.93
CA LEU A 154 -15.41 -5.23 -7.48
C LEU A 154 -14.07 -5.43 -6.76
N ALA A 155 -14.09 -5.46 -5.42
CA ALA A 155 -12.91 -5.73 -4.60
C ALA A 155 -12.32 -7.11 -4.90
N LEU A 156 -13.14 -8.17 -4.91
CA LEU A 156 -12.70 -9.54 -5.23
C LEU A 156 -12.08 -9.66 -6.62
N ALA A 157 -12.50 -8.85 -7.60
CA ALA A 157 -11.90 -8.80 -8.92
C ALA A 157 -10.51 -8.12 -8.95
N GLN A 158 -10.17 -7.34 -7.93
CA GLN A 158 -8.89 -6.65 -7.78
C GLN A 158 -7.90 -7.36 -6.84
N ILE A 159 -8.37 -8.26 -5.98
CA ILE A 159 -7.52 -9.00 -5.04
C ILE A 159 -6.60 -9.99 -5.77
N GLU A 160 -5.34 -10.02 -5.37
CA GLU A 160 -4.32 -10.99 -5.78
C GLU A 160 -3.84 -11.77 -4.55
N ALA A 161 -4.45 -12.93 -4.30
CA ALA A 161 -4.12 -13.78 -3.16
C ALA A 161 -4.29 -15.27 -3.49
N ARG A 162 -3.87 -16.12 -2.56
CA ARG A 162 -4.13 -17.55 -2.55
C ARG A 162 -4.62 -17.91 -1.16
N VAL A 163 -5.94 -17.90 -1.00
CA VAL A 163 -6.65 -18.05 0.27
C VAL A 163 -6.65 -19.52 0.70
N ASP A 164 -6.44 -19.78 1.99
CA ASP A 164 -6.52 -21.09 2.64
C ASP A 164 -7.88 -21.29 3.34
N ALA A 165 -8.45 -20.24 3.90
CA ALA A 165 -9.76 -20.28 4.57
C ALA A 165 -10.60 -19.04 4.27
N TRP A 166 -11.91 -19.20 4.15
CA TRP A 166 -12.86 -18.10 3.97
C TRP A 166 -13.86 -18.01 5.11
N PHE A 167 -14.00 -16.80 5.66
CA PHE A 167 -15.08 -16.41 6.54
C PHE A 167 -16.15 -15.71 5.69
N LEU A 168 -17.23 -16.43 5.42
CA LEU A 168 -18.39 -15.87 4.71
C LEU A 168 -19.31 -15.25 5.73
N ASP A 169 -18.93 -14.04 6.12
CA ASP A 169 -19.67 -13.18 7.01
C ASP A 169 -20.42 -12.09 6.21
N GLY A 170 -21.31 -11.37 6.88
CA GLY A 170 -22.15 -10.34 6.29
C GLY A 170 -23.63 -10.56 6.58
N PHE A 171 -24.44 -9.55 6.29
CA PHE A 171 -25.87 -9.60 6.57
C PHE A 171 -26.56 -10.77 5.89
N ALA A 172 -27.65 -11.25 6.50
CA ALA A 172 -28.38 -12.42 6.03
C ALA A 172 -28.66 -12.32 4.50
N PRO A 173 -28.59 -13.42 3.73
CA PRO A 173 -28.68 -13.36 2.26
C PRO A 173 -29.89 -12.61 1.71
N ALA A 174 -31.05 -12.72 2.37
CA ALA A 174 -32.28 -12.01 1.99
C ALA A 174 -32.20 -10.48 2.16
N ARG A 175 -31.17 -9.96 2.83
CA ARG A 175 -30.95 -8.53 3.14
C ARG A 175 -29.77 -7.94 2.36
N ASN A 176 -28.95 -8.77 1.71
CA ASN A 176 -27.76 -8.32 0.97
C ASN A 176 -27.47 -9.21 -0.24
N GLU A 177 -28.45 -9.41 -1.12
CA GLU A 177 -28.34 -10.35 -2.24
C GLU A 177 -27.11 -10.14 -3.13
N ALA A 178 -26.66 -8.89 -3.30
CA ALA A 178 -25.49 -8.54 -4.09
C ALA A 178 -24.19 -9.18 -3.57
N MET A 179 -24.01 -9.27 -2.24
CA MET A 179 -22.85 -9.93 -1.62
C MET A 179 -22.88 -11.46 -1.77
N TRP A 180 -24.07 -12.06 -1.94
CA TRP A 180 -24.26 -13.50 -2.07
C TRP A 180 -24.51 -13.95 -3.52
N SER A 181 -23.98 -13.19 -4.49
CA SER A 181 -24.16 -13.45 -5.92
C SER A 181 -23.23 -14.55 -6.44
N GLN A 182 -23.59 -15.15 -7.59
CA GLN A 182 -22.73 -16.15 -8.24
C GLN A 182 -21.35 -15.57 -8.61
N ALA A 183 -21.31 -14.31 -9.04
CA ALA A 183 -20.06 -13.64 -9.38
C ALA A 183 -19.11 -13.55 -8.18
N VAL A 184 -19.63 -13.30 -6.97
CA VAL A 184 -18.83 -13.32 -5.73
C VAL A 184 -18.26 -14.72 -5.48
N PHE A 185 -19.09 -15.78 -5.54
CA PHE A 185 -18.63 -17.15 -5.31
C PHE A 185 -17.58 -17.60 -6.34
N ASP A 186 -17.75 -17.25 -7.62
CA ASP A 186 -16.77 -17.55 -8.68
C ASP A 186 -15.43 -16.88 -8.41
N ARG A 187 -15.44 -15.63 -7.91
CA ARG A 187 -14.22 -14.92 -7.53
C ARG A 187 -13.56 -15.49 -6.29
N MET A 188 -14.32 -16.01 -5.32
CA MET A 188 -13.76 -16.76 -4.20
C MET A 188 -13.08 -18.03 -4.69
N GLY A 189 -13.70 -18.77 -5.61
CA GLY A 189 -13.10 -19.95 -6.25
C GLY A 189 -11.75 -19.61 -6.90
N ARG A 190 -11.69 -18.53 -7.70
CA ARG A 190 -10.45 -18.02 -8.34
C ARG A 190 -9.32 -17.75 -7.34
N LEU A 191 -9.65 -17.27 -6.16
CA LEU A 191 -8.69 -16.88 -5.11
C LEU A 191 -8.30 -18.04 -4.17
N SER A 192 -9.04 -19.15 -4.20
CA SER A 192 -8.86 -20.27 -3.26
C SER A 192 -7.74 -21.21 -3.69
N ARG A 193 -6.93 -21.68 -2.73
CA ARG A 193 -6.06 -22.84 -2.92
C ARG A 193 -6.90 -24.11 -2.96
N ALA A 194 -6.44 -25.15 -3.65
CA ALA A 194 -7.04 -26.48 -3.50
C ALA A 194 -7.01 -26.88 -2.01
N GLY A 195 -8.14 -27.37 -1.50
CA GLY A 195 -8.32 -27.67 -0.09
C GLY A 195 -8.80 -26.49 0.76
N SER A 196 -9.02 -25.30 0.19
CA SER A 196 -9.47 -24.14 0.96
C SER A 196 -10.80 -24.41 1.65
N ARG A 197 -10.90 -24.05 2.92
CA ARG A 197 -12.11 -24.23 3.72
C ARG A 197 -12.96 -22.97 3.71
N VAL A 198 -14.27 -23.12 3.74
CA VAL A 198 -15.23 -22.02 3.87
C VAL A 198 -16.14 -22.30 5.04
N ALA A 199 -16.38 -21.30 5.87
CA ALA A 199 -17.38 -21.37 6.92
C ALA A 199 -18.34 -20.18 6.84
N THR A 200 -19.64 -20.44 7.02
CA THR A 200 -20.66 -19.39 7.09
C THR A 200 -21.81 -19.78 8.00
N PHE A 201 -22.42 -18.79 8.65
CA PHE A 201 -23.55 -19.00 9.56
C PHE A 201 -24.85 -19.38 8.82
N THR A 202 -24.96 -19.09 7.52
CA THR A 202 -26.20 -19.29 6.75
C THR A 202 -26.31 -20.70 6.17
N VAL A 203 -27.54 -21.20 6.02
CA VAL A 203 -27.88 -22.46 5.34
C VAL A 203 -28.78 -22.27 4.12
N ALA A 204 -28.86 -21.03 3.62
CA ALA A 204 -29.69 -20.68 2.47
C ALA A 204 -29.35 -21.54 1.24
N GLY A 205 -30.38 -22.08 0.58
CA GLY A 205 -30.19 -22.98 -0.57
C GLY A 205 -29.49 -22.32 -1.76
N ALA A 206 -29.68 -21.01 -1.96
CA ALA A 206 -29.00 -20.25 -3.00
C ALA A 206 -27.48 -20.19 -2.76
N VAL A 207 -27.05 -19.91 -1.51
CA VAL A 207 -25.64 -19.88 -1.12
C VAL A 207 -24.98 -21.25 -1.33
N ARG A 208 -25.64 -22.32 -0.88
CA ARG A 208 -25.15 -23.69 -1.10
C ARG A 208 -24.95 -23.99 -2.59
N ARG A 209 -25.95 -23.71 -3.43
CA ARG A 209 -25.87 -23.96 -4.87
C ARG A 209 -24.79 -23.11 -5.53
N GLY A 210 -24.65 -21.85 -5.12
CA GLY A 210 -23.67 -20.95 -5.70
C GLY A 210 -22.23 -21.35 -5.38
N LEU A 211 -21.96 -21.75 -4.13
CA LEU A 211 -20.68 -22.35 -3.74
C LEU A 211 -20.39 -23.65 -4.52
N GLN A 212 -21.41 -24.52 -4.70
CA GLN A 212 -21.25 -25.73 -5.50
C GLN A 212 -20.88 -25.42 -6.96
N GLN A 213 -21.55 -24.44 -7.57
CA GLN A 213 -21.25 -24.00 -8.93
C GLN A 213 -19.84 -23.39 -9.06
N ALA A 214 -19.37 -22.70 -8.02
CA ALA A 214 -18.02 -22.15 -7.95
C ALA A 214 -16.92 -23.20 -7.66
N GLY A 215 -17.27 -24.48 -7.53
CA GLY A 215 -16.32 -25.59 -7.38
C GLY A 215 -16.05 -26.02 -5.93
N PHE A 216 -16.90 -25.62 -4.98
CA PHE A 216 -16.81 -26.05 -3.59
C PHE A 216 -17.68 -27.28 -3.31
N SER A 217 -17.15 -28.25 -2.57
CA SER A 217 -17.93 -29.31 -1.95
C SER A 217 -18.53 -28.79 -0.65
N VAL A 218 -19.86 -28.72 -0.56
CA VAL A 218 -20.57 -28.07 0.57
C VAL A 218 -21.25 -29.12 1.46
N ALA A 219 -21.07 -28.99 2.77
CA ALA A 219 -21.69 -29.82 3.79
C ALA A 219 -22.44 -28.97 4.82
N LYS A 220 -23.53 -29.54 5.37
CA LYS A 220 -24.23 -28.99 6.54
C LYS A 220 -23.62 -29.50 7.83
N ARG A 221 -23.50 -28.63 8.82
CA ARG A 221 -22.89 -28.92 10.12
C ARG A 221 -23.73 -28.32 11.25
N PRO A 222 -23.62 -28.80 12.50
CA PRO A 222 -24.34 -28.20 13.62
C PRO A 222 -24.03 -26.71 13.77
N GLY A 223 -25.07 -25.89 13.93
CA GLY A 223 -24.94 -24.45 14.16
C GLY A 223 -24.50 -24.10 15.58
N PHE A 224 -24.40 -22.80 15.89
CA PHE A 224 -24.08 -22.29 17.22
C PHE A 224 -25.32 -21.69 17.91
N GLY A 225 -25.43 -21.87 19.23
CA GLY A 225 -26.53 -21.36 20.04
C GLY A 225 -27.90 -21.84 19.52
N ARG A 226 -28.77 -20.89 19.14
CA ARG A 226 -30.13 -21.17 18.64
C ARG A 226 -30.18 -21.61 17.18
N LYS A 227 -29.10 -21.43 16.39
CA LYS A 227 -29.05 -21.84 14.98
C LYS A 227 -28.81 -23.35 14.89
N ARG A 228 -29.71 -24.07 14.21
CA ARG A 228 -29.65 -25.54 14.10
C ARG A 228 -28.48 -26.03 13.25
N GLU A 229 -28.22 -25.35 12.14
CA GLU A 229 -27.25 -25.77 11.13
C GLU A 229 -26.44 -24.56 10.64
N ARG A 230 -25.25 -24.83 10.10
CA ARG A 230 -24.38 -23.91 9.35
C ARG A 230 -23.82 -24.61 8.11
N LEU A 231 -23.19 -23.88 7.21
CA LEU A 231 -22.50 -24.46 6.05
C LEU A 231 -20.98 -24.41 6.23
N GLU A 232 -20.35 -25.54 5.92
CA GLU A 232 -18.91 -25.65 5.71
C GLU A 232 -18.68 -26.13 4.28
N ALA A 233 -17.63 -25.63 3.61
CA ALA A 233 -17.30 -26.07 2.26
C ALA A 233 -15.80 -26.23 2.06
N ILE A 234 -15.41 -27.08 1.11
CA ILE A 234 -14.00 -27.32 0.76
C ILE A 234 -13.85 -27.14 -0.75
N TYR A 235 -12.89 -26.31 -1.16
CA TYR A 235 -12.58 -26.08 -2.57
C TYR A 235 -11.84 -27.28 -3.16
N ALA A 236 -12.44 -27.94 -4.16
CA ALA A 236 -11.89 -29.15 -4.75
C ALA A 236 -10.69 -28.91 -5.69
N GLY A 237 -10.44 -27.66 -6.10
CA GLY A 237 -9.27 -27.30 -6.92
C GLY A 237 -9.52 -27.22 -8.42
N ALA A 238 -10.74 -26.90 -8.88
CA ALA A 238 -11.00 -26.67 -10.30
C ALA A 238 -10.36 -25.35 -10.77
N ALA A 239 -9.16 -25.43 -11.37
CA ALA A 239 -8.38 -24.27 -11.77
C ALA A 239 -9.19 -23.27 -12.61
N THR A 240 -9.52 -22.11 -12.03
CA THR A 240 -9.94 -20.95 -12.83
C THR A 240 -8.72 -20.51 -13.65
N PRO A 241 -8.85 -20.31 -14.98
CA PRO A 241 -7.75 -19.82 -15.80
C PRO A 241 -7.19 -18.53 -15.18
N PRO A 242 -5.87 -18.40 -15.03
CA PRO A 242 -5.29 -17.18 -14.50
C PRO A 242 -5.60 -16.01 -15.42
N ASP A 243 -5.86 -14.83 -14.84
CA ASP A 243 -6.00 -13.62 -15.64
C ASP A 243 -4.70 -13.35 -16.41
N ILE A 244 -4.84 -13.09 -17.71
CA ILE A 244 -3.71 -12.91 -18.63
C ILE A 244 -3.44 -11.41 -18.73
N SER A 245 -2.30 -10.99 -18.19
CA SER A 245 -1.82 -9.61 -18.27
C SER A 245 -0.36 -9.60 -18.73
N PRO A 246 0.04 -8.68 -19.64
CA PRO A 246 1.45 -8.46 -19.96
C PRO A 246 2.20 -7.80 -18.80
N VAL A 247 1.48 -7.32 -17.80
CA VAL A 247 2.00 -6.65 -16.60
C VAL A 247 1.80 -7.58 -15.40
N GLU A 248 2.51 -8.71 -15.45
CA GLU A 248 2.33 -9.80 -14.48
C GLU A 248 2.76 -9.41 -13.06
N ARG A 249 2.21 -10.14 -12.09
CA ARG A 249 2.70 -10.09 -10.71
C ARG A 249 4.08 -10.73 -10.63
N THR A 250 4.94 -10.16 -9.80
CA THR A 250 6.29 -10.69 -9.60
C THR A 250 6.23 -12.08 -8.98
N ARG A 251 7.11 -12.97 -9.41
CA ARG A 251 7.15 -14.35 -8.92
C ARG A 251 7.85 -14.43 -7.57
N PRO A 252 7.42 -15.34 -6.68
CA PRO A 252 8.14 -15.58 -5.45
C PRO A 252 9.55 -16.09 -5.73
N CYS A 253 10.51 -15.62 -4.93
CA CYS A 253 11.87 -16.13 -4.89
C CYS A 253 12.46 -15.98 -3.49
N SER A 254 13.21 -17.00 -3.07
CA SER A 254 13.90 -17.04 -1.79
C SER A 254 15.31 -16.47 -1.87
N GLY A 255 15.97 -16.39 -0.71
CA GLY A 255 17.39 -16.06 -0.64
C GLY A 255 17.69 -14.61 -0.26
N ARG A 256 18.97 -14.28 -0.31
CA ARG A 256 19.58 -13.00 0.06
C ARG A 256 19.21 -11.90 -0.92
N VAL A 257 18.89 -10.73 -0.41
CA VAL A 257 18.48 -9.55 -1.18
C VAL A 257 19.58 -8.50 -1.16
N ALA A 258 20.13 -8.17 -2.32
CA ALA A 258 20.95 -6.98 -2.51
C ALA A 258 20.07 -5.78 -2.89
N ILE A 259 20.31 -4.63 -2.29
CA ILE A 259 19.62 -3.36 -2.63
C ILE A 259 20.68 -2.35 -3.04
N ILE A 260 20.61 -1.82 -4.25
CA ILE A 260 21.51 -0.74 -4.70
C ILE A 260 20.81 0.60 -4.46
N GLY A 261 21.27 1.35 -3.46
CA GLY A 261 20.74 2.66 -3.07
C GLY A 261 20.23 2.68 -1.63
N ALA A 262 20.77 3.57 -0.80
CA ALA A 262 20.41 3.79 0.60
C ALA A 262 19.53 5.05 0.80
N GLY A 263 18.74 5.41 -0.23
CA GLY A 263 17.67 6.40 -0.11
C GLY A 263 16.38 5.81 0.46
N ILE A 264 15.28 6.57 0.40
CA ILE A 264 13.98 6.13 0.95
C ILE A 264 13.46 4.82 0.34
N ALA A 265 13.74 4.58 -0.94
CA ALA A 265 13.39 3.34 -1.62
C ALA A 265 14.09 2.13 -1.00
N GLY A 266 15.43 2.21 -0.86
CA GLY A 266 16.21 1.13 -0.28
C GLY A 266 15.93 0.90 1.20
N ALA A 267 15.73 1.97 1.97
CA ALA A 267 15.36 1.88 3.38
C ALA A 267 13.98 1.22 3.58
N SER A 268 13.01 1.53 2.71
CA SER A 268 11.69 0.90 2.73
C SER A 268 11.76 -0.58 2.37
N LEU A 269 12.58 -0.96 1.38
CA LEU A 269 12.83 -2.36 1.01
C LEU A 269 13.50 -3.13 2.14
N ALA A 270 14.52 -2.55 2.76
CA ALA A 270 15.21 -3.14 3.90
C ALA A 270 14.23 -3.46 5.05
N LEU A 271 13.38 -2.49 5.42
CA LEU A 271 12.32 -2.73 6.40
C LEU A 271 11.38 -3.87 6.00
N ALA A 272 10.87 -3.84 4.76
CA ALA A 272 9.89 -4.82 4.28
C ALA A 272 10.44 -6.25 4.28
N PHE A 273 11.71 -6.45 3.88
CA PHE A 273 12.34 -7.76 3.87
C PHE A 273 12.81 -8.22 5.25
N ARG A 274 13.32 -7.31 6.09
CA ARG A 274 13.72 -7.63 7.47
C ARG A 274 12.54 -8.11 8.31
N ARG A 275 11.34 -7.52 8.14
CA ARG A 275 10.09 -8.01 8.75
C ARG A 275 9.81 -9.48 8.42
N ARG A 276 10.22 -9.94 7.24
CA ARG A 276 10.06 -11.32 6.76
C ARG A 276 11.23 -12.23 7.14
N GLY A 277 12.20 -11.72 7.89
CA GLY A 277 13.41 -12.45 8.27
C GLY A 277 14.33 -12.78 7.09
N ARG A 278 14.22 -12.04 5.97
CA ARG A 278 15.13 -12.22 4.84
C ARG A 278 16.45 -11.50 5.09
N GLU A 279 17.54 -12.12 4.65
CA GLU A 279 18.85 -11.48 4.66
C GLU A 279 18.88 -10.36 3.61
N VAL A 280 19.22 -9.14 4.05
CA VAL A 280 19.25 -7.95 3.21
C VAL A 280 20.58 -7.23 3.43
N VAL A 281 21.19 -6.79 2.32
CA VAL A 281 22.34 -5.88 2.35
C VAL A 281 22.06 -4.72 1.40
N VAL A 282 22.25 -3.51 1.89
CA VAL A 282 22.16 -2.28 1.10
C VAL A 282 23.57 -1.89 0.66
N VAL A 283 23.73 -1.51 -0.59
CA VAL A 283 24.98 -0.97 -1.15
C VAL A 283 24.69 0.43 -1.68
N ASP A 284 25.46 1.42 -1.26
CA ASP A 284 25.33 2.80 -1.72
C ASP A 284 26.69 3.47 -1.86
N ALA A 285 26.85 4.37 -2.82
CA ALA A 285 28.13 5.03 -3.09
C ALA A 285 28.51 6.09 -2.06
N ILE A 286 27.51 6.73 -1.43
CA ILE A 286 27.69 7.84 -0.49
C ILE A 286 27.28 7.40 0.91
N GLY A 287 26.21 6.62 1.01
CA GLY A 287 25.62 6.16 2.26
C GLY A 287 24.17 6.61 2.43
N ALA A 288 23.63 6.36 3.63
CA ALA A 288 22.22 6.59 3.94
C ALA A 288 21.79 8.03 3.63
N ALA A 289 20.74 8.17 2.82
CA ALA A 289 20.17 9.45 2.40
C ALA A 289 21.18 10.41 1.72
N GLY A 290 22.22 9.89 1.07
CA GLY A 290 23.24 10.70 0.38
C GLY A 290 22.77 11.42 -0.89
N GLY A 291 21.70 10.95 -1.53
CA GLY A 291 21.14 11.53 -2.77
C GLY A 291 19.88 12.37 -2.57
N ALA A 292 18.89 12.18 -3.46
CA ALA A 292 17.61 12.91 -3.44
C ALA A 292 16.82 12.82 -2.11
N SER A 293 17.08 11.79 -1.31
CA SER A 293 16.48 11.61 0.03
C SER A 293 17.21 12.39 1.14
N GLY A 294 18.21 13.20 0.79
CA GLY A 294 19.03 13.96 1.74
C GLY A 294 18.55 15.38 2.04
N ALA A 295 17.37 15.77 1.54
CA ALA A 295 16.81 17.10 1.77
C ALA A 295 16.64 17.40 3.29
N PRO A 296 16.73 18.66 3.72
CA PRO A 296 16.57 19.02 5.14
C PRO A 296 15.19 18.69 5.70
N VAL A 297 14.13 19.00 4.93
CA VAL A 297 12.74 18.79 5.30
C VAL A 297 11.94 18.36 4.07
N GLY A 298 10.96 17.48 4.27
CA GLY A 298 9.96 17.14 3.26
C GLY A 298 8.55 17.24 3.82
N LEU A 299 7.58 17.33 2.92
CA LEU A 299 6.15 17.25 3.23
C LEU A 299 5.56 15.95 2.68
N LEU A 300 4.93 15.17 3.54
CA LEU A 300 4.16 13.99 3.18
C LEU A 300 2.72 14.44 2.90
N THR A 301 2.35 14.51 1.64
CA THR A 301 1.01 14.94 1.20
C THR A 301 0.41 13.93 0.21
N PRO A 302 -0.92 13.72 0.22
CA PRO A 302 -1.59 12.87 -0.75
C PRO A 302 -1.59 13.49 -2.15
N ARG A 303 -1.51 12.63 -3.17
CA ARG A 303 -1.77 13.03 -4.56
C ARG A 303 -3.28 13.05 -4.81
N LEU A 304 -3.88 14.22 -4.64
CA LEU A 304 -5.31 14.41 -4.85
C LEU A 304 -5.65 14.61 -6.33
N GLU A 305 -6.54 13.78 -6.86
CA GLU A 305 -7.12 13.88 -8.20
C GLU A 305 -8.64 13.86 -8.13
N ARG A 306 -9.30 14.38 -9.18
CA ARG A 306 -10.76 14.55 -9.22
C ARG A 306 -11.55 13.27 -9.47
N THR A 307 -10.90 12.25 -10.04
CA THR A 307 -11.55 11.06 -10.59
C THR A 307 -11.01 9.82 -9.93
N ASP A 308 -11.92 8.92 -9.58
CA ASP A 308 -11.58 7.58 -9.15
C ASP A 308 -10.95 6.79 -10.32
N ARG A 309 -9.63 6.57 -10.23
CA ARG A 309 -8.84 5.85 -11.23
C ARG A 309 -7.88 4.89 -10.51
N PRO A 310 -7.48 3.78 -11.14
CA PRO A 310 -6.63 2.77 -10.49
C PRO A 310 -5.31 3.35 -9.92
N HIS A 311 -4.65 4.25 -10.65
CA HIS A 311 -3.41 4.87 -10.17
C HIS A 311 -3.65 5.83 -9.01
N VAL A 312 -4.81 6.49 -8.96
CA VAL A 312 -5.17 7.41 -7.86
C VAL A 312 -5.35 6.61 -6.58
N ARG A 313 -6.18 5.55 -6.62
CA ARG A 313 -6.36 4.63 -5.49
C ARG A 313 -5.02 4.06 -5.00
N ALA A 314 -4.16 3.62 -5.91
CA ALA A 314 -2.84 3.11 -5.56
C ALA A 314 -1.96 4.17 -4.86
N THR A 315 -1.92 5.41 -5.37
CA THR A 315 -1.11 6.47 -4.73
C THR A 315 -1.67 6.92 -3.38
N LEU A 316 -2.99 6.91 -3.20
CA LEU A 316 -3.63 7.23 -1.91
C LEU A 316 -3.39 6.12 -0.88
N ALA A 317 -3.52 4.85 -1.28
CA ALA A 317 -3.15 3.70 -0.44
C ALA A 317 -1.68 3.79 0.00
N ALA A 318 -0.78 4.17 -0.91
CA ALA A 318 0.64 4.32 -0.59
C ALA A 318 0.90 5.44 0.41
N PHE A 319 0.23 6.59 0.26
CA PHE A 319 0.29 7.70 1.21
C PHE A 319 -0.16 7.26 2.61
N GLU A 320 -1.29 6.56 2.72
CA GLU A 320 -1.81 6.09 4.00
C GLU A 320 -0.86 5.11 4.69
N PHE A 321 -0.33 4.16 3.93
CA PHE A 321 0.63 3.20 4.43
C PHE A 321 1.95 3.87 4.86
N ALA A 322 2.43 4.87 4.12
CA ALA A 322 3.62 5.63 4.48
C ALA A 322 3.44 6.36 5.81
N ARG A 323 2.28 7.01 6.02
CA ARG A 323 1.94 7.69 7.27
C ARG A 323 1.98 6.73 8.47
N LEU A 324 1.42 5.54 8.32
CA LEU A 324 1.47 4.49 9.35
C LEU A 324 2.88 3.97 9.58
N THR A 325 3.66 3.82 8.50
CA THR A 325 5.05 3.34 8.58
C THR A 325 5.97 4.30 9.33
N TYR A 326 5.76 5.61 9.17
CA TYR A 326 6.58 6.62 9.84
C TYR A 326 6.06 7.03 11.22
N ALA A 327 4.85 6.62 11.59
CA ALA A 327 4.27 6.93 12.88
C ALA A 327 5.18 6.44 14.02
N GLY A 328 5.61 7.37 14.88
CA GLY A 328 6.50 7.08 16.01
C GLY A 328 7.99 7.06 15.67
N LEU A 329 8.40 7.25 14.41
CA LEU A 329 9.81 7.44 14.07
C LEU A 329 10.28 8.85 14.40
N ASP A 330 11.53 8.98 14.83
CA ASP A 330 12.18 10.28 15.02
C ASP A 330 12.23 11.05 13.69
N GLY A 331 11.94 12.35 13.75
CA GLY A 331 11.85 13.21 12.58
C GLY A 331 10.54 13.09 11.78
N PHE A 332 9.51 12.40 12.28
CA PHE A 332 8.15 12.44 11.70
C PHE A 332 7.21 13.33 12.51
N TYR A 333 6.61 14.33 11.87
CA TYR A 333 5.75 15.32 12.53
C TYR A 333 4.35 15.33 11.89
N PRO A 334 3.37 14.58 12.45
CA PRO A 334 2.01 14.47 11.91
C PRO A 334 1.15 15.70 12.28
N GLU A 335 1.60 16.88 11.85
CA GLU A 335 1.02 18.18 12.21
C GLU A 335 0.03 18.73 11.17
N GLY A 336 -0.23 17.99 10.09
CA GLY A 336 -1.06 18.41 8.97
C GLY A 336 -0.38 19.44 8.05
N VAL A 337 -0.96 19.67 6.88
CA VAL A 337 -0.45 20.62 5.87
C VAL A 337 -1.61 21.42 5.30
N LEU A 338 -1.43 22.73 5.16
CA LEU A 338 -2.38 23.61 4.49
C LEU A 338 -2.02 23.74 3.01
N ARG A 339 -2.93 23.34 2.12
CA ARG A 339 -2.76 23.55 0.68
C ARG A 339 -3.55 24.74 0.20
N LEU A 340 -2.83 25.80 -0.08
CA LEU A 340 -3.39 27.05 -0.57
C LEU A 340 -3.38 27.09 -2.10
N PRO A 341 -4.40 27.68 -2.74
CA PRO A 341 -4.42 27.82 -4.18
C PRO A 341 -3.32 28.76 -4.67
N ARG A 342 -2.78 28.50 -5.86
CA ARG A 342 -1.85 29.42 -6.54
C ARG A 342 -2.55 30.60 -7.18
N ASP A 343 -3.72 30.34 -7.74
CA ASP A 343 -4.52 31.25 -8.55
C ASP A 343 -6.01 30.86 -8.45
N ALA A 344 -6.87 31.57 -9.18
CA ALA A 344 -8.32 31.33 -9.16
C ALA A 344 -8.71 29.96 -9.75
N GLU A 345 -8.01 29.48 -10.79
CA GLU A 345 -8.30 28.17 -11.39
C GLU A 345 -7.96 27.03 -10.41
N ASP A 346 -6.81 27.12 -9.73
CA ASP A 346 -6.40 26.15 -8.74
C ASP A 346 -7.31 26.19 -7.50
N ARG A 347 -7.86 27.36 -7.14
CA ARG A 347 -8.88 27.49 -6.09
C ARG A 347 -10.12 26.67 -6.42
N ASP A 348 -10.69 26.87 -7.61
CA ASP A 348 -11.89 26.13 -8.04
C ASP A 348 -11.61 24.61 -8.09
N ARG A 349 -10.43 24.24 -8.58
CA ARG A 349 -9.97 22.84 -8.61
C ARG A 349 -9.88 22.23 -7.22
N LEU A 350 -9.31 22.94 -6.24
CA LEU A 350 -9.15 22.45 -4.87
C LEU A 350 -10.48 22.41 -4.11
N ALA A 351 -11.33 23.43 -4.27
CA ALA A 351 -12.67 23.44 -3.67
C ALA A 351 -13.53 22.27 -4.18
N LEU A 352 -13.43 21.95 -5.48
CA LEU A 352 -14.10 20.78 -6.05
C LEU A 352 -13.50 19.45 -5.58
N ILE A 353 -12.19 19.40 -5.32
CA ILE A 353 -11.58 18.22 -4.70
C ILE A 353 -12.14 18.06 -3.28
N ALA A 354 -12.12 19.12 -2.47
CA ALA A 354 -12.62 19.11 -1.09
C ALA A 354 -14.07 18.60 -1.01
N SER A 355 -14.95 19.06 -1.91
CA SER A 355 -16.35 18.62 -1.92
C SER A 355 -16.58 17.15 -2.29
N ARG A 356 -15.55 16.45 -2.76
CA ARG A 356 -15.57 15.01 -3.10
C ARG A 356 -14.82 14.14 -2.10
N MET A 357 -14.25 14.74 -1.06
CA MET A 357 -13.50 14.05 -0.02
C MET A 357 -14.37 13.83 1.22
N ASP A 358 -13.84 13.09 2.20
CA ASP A 358 -14.53 12.91 3.48
C ASP A 358 -14.52 14.19 4.32
N ALA A 359 -15.19 14.13 5.48
CA ALA A 359 -15.33 15.26 6.40
C ALA A 359 -13.99 15.75 6.98
N GLU A 360 -12.88 15.02 6.78
CA GLU A 360 -11.56 15.43 7.28
C GLU A 360 -10.86 16.44 6.37
N HIS A 361 -11.30 16.56 5.11
CA HIS A 361 -10.71 17.46 4.11
C HIS A 361 -11.47 18.79 4.05
N ILE A 362 -11.17 19.64 5.02
CA ILE A 362 -11.93 20.87 5.27
C ILE A 362 -11.40 21.99 4.37
N TRP A 363 -12.30 22.61 3.61
CA TRP A 363 -12.07 23.90 2.98
C TRP A 363 -12.29 25.00 4.03
N ASP A 364 -11.24 25.67 4.46
CA ASP A 364 -11.32 26.71 5.51
C ASP A 364 -11.64 28.12 4.96
N GLY A 365 -11.96 28.21 3.66
CA GLY A 365 -12.20 29.46 2.94
C GLY A 365 -10.97 29.98 2.21
N GLU A 366 -9.77 29.69 2.71
CA GLU A 366 -8.49 30.15 2.15
C GLU A 366 -7.74 29.02 1.43
N GLY A 367 -7.87 27.78 1.89
CA GLY A 367 -7.38 26.59 1.20
C GLY A 367 -7.90 25.28 1.74
N LEU A 368 -7.23 24.21 1.32
CA LEU A 368 -7.56 22.83 1.67
C LEU A 368 -6.68 22.35 2.82
N TRP A 369 -7.28 22.17 3.99
CA TRP A 369 -6.64 21.55 5.13
C TRP A 369 -6.50 20.03 4.94
N GLN A 370 -5.29 19.51 5.15
CA GLN A 370 -4.99 18.08 5.07
C GLN A 370 -4.48 17.59 6.44
N PRO A 371 -5.37 17.14 7.34
CA PRO A 371 -4.99 16.80 8.71
C PRO A 371 -4.06 15.59 8.81
N ARG A 372 -4.10 14.71 7.80
CA ARG A 372 -3.31 13.48 7.77
C ARG A 372 -1.95 13.64 7.09
N ALA A 373 -1.69 14.81 6.51
CA ALA A 373 -0.39 15.15 5.97
C ALA A 373 0.61 15.41 7.11
N ALA A 374 1.89 15.40 6.79
CA ALA A 374 2.94 15.54 7.79
C ALA A 374 4.15 16.28 7.24
N ARG A 375 4.89 16.92 8.15
CA ARG A 375 6.27 17.33 7.91
C ARG A 375 7.21 16.22 8.36
N PHE A 376 8.37 16.07 7.71
CA PHE A 376 9.36 15.10 8.14
C PHE A 376 10.79 15.51 7.82
N GLU A 377 11.75 14.89 8.51
CA GLU A 377 13.19 14.98 8.28
C GLU A 377 13.67 13.76 7.49
N PRO A 378 13.94 13.90 6.18
CA PRO A 378 14.28 12.80 5.28
C PRO A 378 15.39 11.87 5.80
N ARG A 379 16.50 12.45 6.28
CA ARG A 379 17.66 11.68 6.78
C ARG A 379 17.31 10.83 8.01
N ARG A 380 16.57 11.39 8.96
CA ARG A 380 16.17 10.68 10.19
C ARG A 380 15.23 9.52 9.89
N LEU A 381 14.25 9.73 9.00
CA LEU A 381 13.36 8.64 8.56
C LEU A 381 14.14 7.53 7.86
N VAL A 382 15.01 7.87 6.91
CA VAL A 382 15.82 6.86 6.20
C VAL A 382 16.66 6.05 7.18
N GLN A 383 17.31 6.69 8.16
CA GLN A 383 18.08 6.01 9.20
C GLN A 383 17.20 5.11 10.08
N GLY A 384 16.04 5.60 10.53
CA GLY A 384 15.11 4.81 11.35
C GLY A 384 14.56 3.57 10.63
N LEU A 385 14.34 3.65 9.32
CA LEU A 385 13.88 2.52 8.50
C LEU A 385 14.99 1.50 8.21
N LEU A 386 16.21 1.97 7.92
CA LEU A 386 17.39 1.12 7.75
C LEU A 386 17.70 0.37 9.05
N ALA A 387 17.58 1.03 10.20
CA ALA A 387 17.87 0.48 11.52
C ALA A 387 19.24 -0.22 11.54
N ASP A 388 19.25 -1.53 11.78
CA ASP A 388 20.42 -2.40 11.85
C ASP A 388 20.80 -3.06 10.52
N THR A 389 20.14 -2.69 9.41
CA THR A 389 20.43 -3.26 8.09
C THR A 389 21.86 -2.91 7.65
N PRO A 390 22.70 -3.90 7.24
CA PRO A 390 24.04 -3.62 6.74
C PRO A 390 24.02 -2.69 5.52
N VAL A 391 24.80 -1.60 5.60
CA VAL A 391 25.03 -0.68 4.49
C VAL A 391 26.51 -0.73 4.10
N VAL A 392 26.79 -1.24 2.91
CA VAL A 392 28.14 -1.27 2.32
C VAL A 392 28.34 0.01 1.50
N ILE A 393 29.39 0.76 1.80
CA ILE A 393 29.75 1.95 1.04
C ILE A 393 30.59 1.54 -0.17
N ALA A 394 29.97 1.50 -1.35
CA ALA A 394 30.63 1.15 -2.60
C ALA A 394 29.84 1.67 -3.83
N GLN A 395 30.56 2.06 -4.87
CA GLN A 395 29.98 2.35 -6.18
C GLN A 395 29.86 1.04 -6.96
N ILE A 396 28.64 0.69 -7.37
CA ILE A 396 28.40 -0.46 -8.25
C ILE A 396 28.46 0.01 -9.70
N ALA A 397 29.41 -0.53 -10.45
CA ALA A 397 29.58 -0.23 -11.88
C ALA A 397 28.85 -1.25 -12.76
N ARG A 398 28.78 -2.51 -12.34
CA ARG A 398 28.16 -3.59 -13.12
C ARG A 398 27.40 -4.58 -12.23
N VAL A 399 26.29 -5.10 -12.74
CA VAL A 399 25.58 -6.25 -12.18
C VAL A 399 25.66 -7.39 -13.17
N GLU A 400 26.16 -8.54 -12.71
CA GLU A 400 26.18 -9.79 -13.47
C GLU A 400 25.12 -10.73 -12.91
N GLU A 401 24.23 -11.20 -13.77
CA GLU A 401 23.16 -12.15 -13.43
C GLU A 401 23.48 -13.53 -14.00
N SER A 402 23.37 -14.56 -13.17
CA SER A 402 23.38 -15.96 -13.55
C SER A 402 22.00 -16.59 -13.30
N GLU A 403 21.84 -17.88 -13.62
CA GLU A 403 20.59 -18.59 -13.31
C GLU A 403 20.27 -18.65 -11.81
N THR A 404 21.30 -18.63 -10.95
CA THR A 404 21.18 -18.87 -9.52
C THR A 404 21.53 -17.69 -8.63
N SER A 405 22.33 -16.73 -9.09
CA SER A 405 22.80 -15.60 -8.29
C SER A 405 23.03 -14.33 -9.10
N VAL A 406 23.22 -13.23 -8.38
CA VAL A 406 23.67 -11.94 -8.91
C VAL A 406 24.94 -11.50 -8.21
N ARG A 407 25.89 -10.96 -8.97
CA ARG A 407 27.13 -10.36 -8.46
C ARG A 407 27.15 -8.87 -8.76
N LEU A 408 27.43 -8.07 -7.74
CA LEU A 408 27.58 -6.62 -7.82
C LEU A 408 29.06 -6.31 -7.86
N LEU A 409 29.52 -5.66 -8.93
CA LEU A 409 30.94 -5.38 -9.16
C LEU A 409 31.22 -3.88 -9.12
N ASP A 410 32.38 -3.52 -8.56
CA ASP A 410 32.93 -2.17 -8.61
C ASP A 410 33.52 -1.85 -10.00
N ASP A 411 34.10 -0.66 -10.14
CA ASP A 411 34.77 -0.19 -11.36
C ASP A 411 36.04 -0.98 -11.71
N GLY A 412 36.74 -1.51 -10.70
CA GLY A 412 37.88 -2.41 -10.84
C GLY A 412 37.51 -3.85 -11.23
N GLY A 413 36.22 -4.20 -11.25
CA GLY A 413 35.73 -5.54 -11.52
C GLY A 413 35.83 -6.49 -10.32
N HIS A 414 36.03 -5.98 -9.11
CA HIS A 414 35.96 -6.77 -7.89
C HIS A 414 34.51 -6.98 -7.47
N VAL A 415 34.21 -8.17 -6.93
CA VAL A 415 32.88 -8.48 -6.41
C VAL A 415 32.71 -7.80 -5.05
N VAL A 416 31.81 -6.82 -4.99
CA VAL A 416 31.39 -6.13 -3.76
C VAL A 416 30.43 -6.98 -2.95
N LEU A 417 29.46 -7.62 -3.63
CA LEU A 417 28.41 -8.41 -3.00
C LEU A 417 27.89 -9.48 -3.96
N GLU A 418 27.65 -10.69 -3.43
CA GLU A 418 26.86 -11.72 -4.09
C GLU A 418 25.55 -11.94 -3.33
N ALA A 419 24.45 -12.11 -4.07
CA ALA A 419 23.10 -12.34 -3.55
C ALA A 419 22.27 -13.19 -4.50
N ASP A 420 21.08 -13.62 -4.07
CA ASP A 420 20.14 -14.34 -4.93
C ASP A 420 19.38 -13.40 -5.87
N LEU A 421 19.14 -12.17 -5.44
CA LEU A 421 18.49 -11.14 -6.25
C LEU A 421 18.99 -9.75 -5.90
N VAL A 422 18.80 -8.81 -6.82
CA VAL A 422 19.14 -7.40 -6.65
C VAL A 422 17.96 -6.49 -7.00
N ILE A 423 17.81 -5.43 -6.21
CA ILE A 423 16.81 -4.39 -6.43
C ILE A 423 17.52 -3.04 -6.62
N HIS A 424 17.33 -2.46 -7.80
CA HIS A 424 17.85 -1.15 -8.17
C HIS A 424 16.96 -0.05 -7.57
N ALA A 425 17.47 0.60 -6.53
CA ALA A 425 16.79 1.62 -5.72
C ALA A 425 17.61 2.93 -5.60
N SER A 426 18.54 3.16 -6.52
CA SER A 426 19.53 4.25 -6.52
C SER A 426 19.00 5.58 -7.07
N GLY A 427 17.69 5.80 -7.02
CA GLY A 427 17.05 7.01 -7.55
C GLY A 427 17.35 7.20 -9.04
N TRP A 428 17.96 8.34 -9.40
CA TRP A 428 18.39 8.60 -10.78
C TRP A 428 19.44 7.61 -11.27
N GLY A 429 20.31 7.07 -10.41
CA GLY A 429 21.34 6.10 -10.80
C GLY A 429 20.79 4.82 -11.46
N ALA A 430 19.51 4.51 -11.24
CA ALA A 430 18.84 3.37 -11.86
C ALA A 430 18.56 3.55 -13.36
N HIS A 431 18.81 4.73 -13.95
CA HIS A 431 18.66 4.96 -15.40
C HIS A 431 19.57 4.05 -16.23
N THR A 432 20.70 3.61 -15.65
CA THR A 432 21.66 2.68 -16.25
C THR A 432 21.07 1.31 -16.60
N VAL A 433 20.01 0.90 -15.89
CA VAL A 433 19.31 -0.38 -16.09
C VAL A 433 17.85 -0.22 -16.51
N PHE A 434 17.33 1.01 -16.48
CA PHE A 434 15.94 1.31 -16.80
C PHE A 434 15.80 2.65 -17.52
N ASP A 435 15.75 2.56 -18.85
CA ASP A 435 15.79 3.68 -19.80
C ASP A 435 14.55 4.59 -19.83
N ALA A 436 13.50 4.26 -19.06
CA ALA A 436 12.28 5.07 -18.97
C ALA A 436 12.31 6.10 -17.82
N LEU A 437 13.46 6.28 -17.18
CA LEU A 437 13.69 7.38 -16.22
C LEU A 437 14.24 8.61 -16.94
N ASP A 438 13.78 9.78 -16.50
CA ASP A 438 14.38 11.07 -16.80
C ASP A 438 14.86 11.74 -15.50
N ALA A 439 15.86 12.60 -15.63
CA ALA A 439 16.38 13.42 -14.53
C ALA A 439 15.55 14.70 -14.35
N ASN A 440 15.22 15.03 -13.10
CA ASN A 440 14.65 16.31 -12.70
C ASN A 440 15.34 16.82 -11.44
N SER A 441 16.19 17.82 -11.60
CA SER A 441 16.91 18.44 -10.50
C SER A 441 16.04 19.46 -9.77
N GLY A 442 16.30 19.62 -8.48
CA GLY A 442 15.65 20.64 -7.69
C GLY A 442 16.50 21.08 -6.51
N GLN A 443 16.33 22.35 -6.17
CA GLN A 443 17.00 23.01 -5.07
C GLN A 443 16.00 23.44 -4.00
N LEU A 444 16.51 23.57 -2.79
CA LEU A 444 15.83 23.98 -1.58
C LEU A 444 16.77 24.89 -0.76
N ALA A 445 16.19 25.75 0.06
CA ALA A 445 16.95 26.58 0.98
C ALA A 445 16.26 26.69 2.35
N VAL A 446 17.06 26.70 3.41
CA VAL A 446 16.65 27.12 4.76
C VAL A 446 17.20 28.52 4.97
N LEU A 447 16.32 29.45 5.32
CA LEU A 447 16.62 30.85 5.50
C LEU A 447 16.33 31.26 6.95
N ALA A 448 17.06 32.24 7.46
CA ALA A 448 16.72 32.85 8.74
C ALA A 448 15.32 33.49 8.65
N GLY A 449 14.58 33.52 9.76
CA GLY A 449 13.24 34.14 9.80
C GLY A 449 12.23 33.38 10.66
N THR A 450 11.00 33.86 10.63
CA THR A 450 9.88 33.27 11.37
C THR A 450 9.13 32.29 10.48
N ALA A 451 9.14 31.01 10.85
CA ALA A 451 8.41 29.98 10.11
C ALA A 451 6.89 30.14 10.26
N PRO A 452 6.11 29.73 9.25
CA PRO A 452 4.66 29.67 9.40
C PRO A 452 4.28 28.67 10.50
N GLN A 453 3.19 28.93 11.22
CA GLN A 453 2.70 28.05 12.29
C GLN A 453 2.39 26.62 11.80
N ARG A 454 2.04 26.48 10.52
CA ARG A 454 1.77 25.21 9.85
C ARG A 454 2.53 25.16 8.54
N ALA A 455 2.88 23.98 8.08
CA ALA A 455 3.43 23.80 6.74
C ALA A 455 2.39 24.22 5.68
N VAL A 456 2.83 24.96 4.67
CA VAL A 456 1.99 25.50 3.60
C VAL A 456 2.52 25.05 2.24
N VAL A 457 1.63 24.65 1.33
CA VAL A 457 1.97 24.27 -0.05
C VAL A 457 1.05 24.97 -1.06
N TRP A 458 1.60 25.41 -2.18
CA TRP A 458 0.85 26.05 -3.28
C TRP A 458 1.38 25.63 -4.65
N GLY A 459 2.69 25.52 -4.80
CA GLY A 459 3.41 25.06 -5.98
C GLY A 459 4.87 24.89 -5.59
N GLY A 460 5.36 25.89 -4.84
CA GLY A 460 6.33 25.69 -3.78
C GLY A 460 5.69 25.33 -2.44
N TYR A 461 6.51 25.24 -1.40
CA TYR A 461 6.12 25.01 -0.03
C TYR A 461 7.03 25.77 0.94
N ALA A 462 6.47 26.13 2.09
CA ALA A 462 7.18 26.74 3.22
C ALA A 462 6.83 26.01 4.52
N CYS A 463 7.83 25.78 5.37
CA CYS A 463 7.62 25.16 6.69
C CYS A 463 8.79 25.47 7.64
N ALA A 464 8.63 25.10 8.92
CA ALA A 464 9.71 25.18 9.89
C ALA A 464 10.83 24.19 9.59
N ALA A 465 12.08 24.66 9.67
CA ALA A 465 13.26 23.82 9.54
C ALA A 465 13.76 23.31 10.90
N PRO A 466 14.34 22.10 10.97
CA PRO A 466 15.06 21.61 12.14
C PRO A 466 16.19 22.58 12.50
N GLY A 467 16.28 22.96 13.78
CA GLY A 467 17.28 23.93 14.24
C GLY A 467 16.89 25.41 14.04
N GLY A 468 15.70 25.69 13.51
CA GLY A 468 15.16 27.04 13.33
C GLY A 468 15.23 27.54 11.88
N GLY A 469 14.50 28.63 11.61
CA GLY A 469 14.39 29.22 10.27
C GLY A 469 13.26 28.64 9.42
N VAL A 470 13.20 29.11 8.17
CA VAL A 470 12.14 28.82 7.19
C VAL A 470 12.72 28.01 6.05
N MET A 471 12.21 26.80 5.87
CA MET A 471 12.49 25.98 4.69
C MET A 471 11.63 26.43 3.53
N LEU A 472 12.25 26.75 2.39
CA LEU A 472 11.60 27.06 1.12
C LEU A 472 11.97 26.02 0.06
N GLY A 473 10.97 25.59 -0.69
CA GLY A 473 11.15 24.69 -1.82
C GLY A 473 10.04 24.77 -2.84
N THR A 474 10.16 24.24 -4.04
CA THR A 474 11.40 23.72 -4.65
C THR A 474 11.48 24.17 -6.10
N THR A 475 12.70 24.34 -6.60
CA THR A 475 12.93 24.49 -8.04
C THR A 475 12.71 23.15 -8.76
N HIS A 476 12.42 23.25 -10.05
CA HIS A 476 12.21 22.12 -10.95
C HIS A 476 12.92 22.36 -12.27
N VAL A 477 14.08 21.75 -12.44
CA VAL A 477 14.91 21.87 -13.64
C VAL A 477 15.02 20.50 -14.31
N ARG A 478 14.75 20.44 -15.62
CA ARG A 478 14.89 19.20 -16.38
C ARG A 478 16.38 18.91 -16.58
N GLY A 479 16.81 17.69 -16.31
CA GLY A 479 18.22 17.28 -16.37
C GLY A 479 18.85 17.16 -14.98
N GLU A 480 20.15 16.87 -14.97
CA GLU A 480 20.96 16.65 -13.76
C GLU A 480 21.57 17.94 -13.18
N ASP A 481 21.66 18.98 -14.02
CA ASP A 481 22.13 20.28 -13.58
C ASP A 481 20.95 21.09 -13.04
N ALA A 482 21.07 21.51 -11.78
CA ALA A 482 20.07 22.34 -11.12
C ALA A 482 20.24 23.84 -11.41
N GLY A 483 21.39 24.25 -11.97
CA GLY A 483 21.78 25.64 -12.10
C GLY A 483 22.38 26.23 -10.81
N LEU A 484 22.59 27.55 -10.82
CA LEU A 484 23.22 28.29 -9.73
C LEU A 484 22.32 28.32 -8.48
N VAL A 485 22.94 28.20 -7.31
CA VAL A 485 22.23 28.15 -6.03
C VAL A 485 21.64 29.52 -5.70
N GLU A 486 22.34 30.58 -6.05
CA GLU A 486 21.95 31.97 -5.84
C GLU A 486 20.67 32.32 -6.61
N ASP A 487 20.63 32.00 -7.91
CA ASP A 487 19.45 32.19 -8.77
C ASP A 487 18.24 31.42 -8.23
N ALA A 488 18.46 30.20 -7.73
CA ALA A 488 17.41 29.39 -7.12
C ALA A 488 16.86 30.03 -5.85
N ILE A 489 17.71 30.58 -4.98
CA ILE A 489 17.29 31.26 -3.75
C ILE A 489 16.48 32.52 -4.08
N GLU A 490 16.94 33.34 -5.03
CA GLU A 490 16.21 34.52 -5.48
C GLU A 490 14.85 34.15 -6.05
N GLY A 491 14.78 33.12 -6.91
CA GLY A 491 13.54 32.60 -7.46
C GLY A 491 12.57 32.09 -6.38
N LEU A 492 13.07 31.36 -5.37
CA LEU A 492 12.25 30.88 -4.25
C LEU A 492 11.70 32.04 -3.39
N ARG A 493 12.50 33.09 -3.16
CA ARG A 493 12.05 34.30 -2.45
C ARG A 493 10.98 35.04 -3.23
N ALA A 494 11.16 35.18 -4.55
CA ALA A 494 10.20 35.84 -5.42
C ALA A 494 8.87 35.07 -5.49
N ASP A 495 8.90 33.76 -5.65
CA ASP A 495 7.70 32.90 -5.63
C ASP A 495 6.94 33.01 -4.30
N LEU A 496 7.67 32.99 -3.18
CA LEU A 496 7.09 33.19 -1.85
C LEU A 496 6.47 34.59 -1.70
N ALA A 497 7.13 35.65 -2.17
CA ALA A 497 6.60 37.01 -2.06
C ALA A 497 5.31 37.20 -2.89
N ILE A 498 5.20 36.53 -4.04
CA ILE A 498 4.01 36.55 -4.88
C ILE A 498 2.85 35.81 -4.22
N HIS A 499 3.11 34.59 -3.73
CA HIS A 499 2.04 33.72 -3.28
C HIS A 499 1.73 33.87 -1.79
N ARG A 500 2.73 34.12 -0.94
CA ARG A 500 2.64 34.18 0.54
C ARG A 500 3.38 35.39 1.11
N PRO A 501 2.96 36.63 0.78
CA PRO A 501 3.60 37.85 1.27
C PRO A 501 3.65 37.92 2.81
N GLU A 502 2.68 37.32 3.49
CA GLU A 502 2.63 37.22 4.96
C GLU A 502 3.78 36.41 5.54
N ILE A 503 4.22 35.34 4.85
CA ILE A 503 5.40 34.55 5.25
C ILE A 503 6.67 35.27 4.80
N ALA A 504 6.67 35.84 3.59
CA ALA A 504 7.81 36.55 3.03
C ALA A 504 8.25 37.74 3.92
N ALA A 505 7.30 38.46 4.52
CA ALA A 505 7.58 39.58 5.42
C ALA A 505 8.37 39.17 6.68
N GLY A 506 8.27 37.91 7.12
CA GLY A 506 8.99 37.37 8.27
C GLY A 506 10.36 36.76 7.94
N LEU A 507 10.78 36.82 6.68
CA LEU A 507 11.99 36.16 6.17
C LEU A 507 13.22 37.06 6.29
N GLY A 508 14.29 36.54 6.89
CA GLY A 508 15.59 37.20 6.96
C GLY A 508 16.39 37.07 5.66
N ALA A 509 17.50 37.79 5.57
CA ALA A 509 18.43 37.73 4.43
C ALA A 509 19.32 36.49 4.46
N ASP A 510 19.70 36.02 5.64
CA ASP A 510 20.71 34.97 5.81
C ASP A 510 20.22 33.61 5.32
N VAL A 511 21.10 32.94 4.57
CA VAL A 511 20.92 31.56 4.11
C VAL A 511 21.59 30.64 5.11
N LEU A 512 20.79 29.83 5.81
CA LEU A 512 21.27 28.90 6.84
C LEU A 512 21.73 27.57 6.25
N GLN A 513 21.02 27.09 5.22
CA GLN A 513 21.33 25.84 4.56
C GLN A 513 20.82 25.84 3.13
N THR A 514 21.51 25.14 2.24
CA THR A 514 21.04 24.86 0.88
C THR A 514 21.09 23.36 0.61
N TRP A 515 20.26 22.92 -0.33
CA TRP A 515 20.28 21.53 -0.80
C TRP A 515 19.96 21.47 -2.29
N SER A 516 20.64 20.56 -2.99
CA SER A 516 20.34 20.21 -4.38
C SER A 516 20.29 18.69 -4.50
N GLY A 517 19.43 18.19 -5.39
CA GLY A 517 19.40 16.77 -5.71
C GLY A 517 18.65 16.46 -7.00
N VAL A 518 19.02 15.32 -7.60
CA VAL A 518 18.43 14.83 -8.85
C VAL A 518 17.34 13.80 -8.55
N ARG A 519 16.12 14.08 -9.00
CA ARG A 519 14.98 13.16 -8.88
C ARG A 519 14.90 12.30 -10.13
N ALA A 520 14.57 11.02 -9.96
CA ALA A 520 14.14 10.17 -11.06
C ALA A 520 12.65 10.34 -11.30
N VAL A 521 12.27 10.74 -12.51
CA VAL A 521 10.86 10.85 -12.94
C VAL A 521 10.60 9.92 -14.11
N THR A 522 9.35 9.55 -14.30
CA THR A 522 8.87 8.84 -15.49
C THR A 522 7.99 9.75 -16.33
N SER A 523 7.84 9.45 -17.61
CA SER A 523 6.97 10.23 -18.51
C SER A 523 5.49 10.27 -18.09
N ASP A 524 5.01 9.28 -17.32
CA ASP A 524 3.65 9.25 -16.76
C ASP A 524 3.56 9.76 -15.31
N GLN A 525 4.68 10.22 -14.74
CA GLN A 525 4.78 10.71 -13.36
C GLN A 525 4.29 9.71 -12.30
N LEU A 526 4.31 8.41 -12.62
CA LEU A 526 4.04 7.33 -11.69
C LEU A 526 5.34 6.59 -11.35
N PRO A 527 5.52 6.14 -10.10
CA PRO A 527 6.69 5.36 -9.74
C PRO A 527 6.74 4.02 -10.50
N VAL A 528 7.90 3.38 -10.46
CA VAL A 528 8.14 2.07 -11.05
C VAL A 528 8.56 1.08 -9.97
N SER A 529 7.92 -0.07 -9.96
CA SER A 529 8.26 -1.22 -9.11
C SER A 529 8.13 -2.51 -9.91
N GLY A 530 9.02 -3.48 -9.68
CA GLY A 530 8.89 -4.83 -10.25
C GLY A 530 10.10 -5.27 -11.06
N PRO A 531 9.98 -6.38 -11.81
CA PRO A 531 11.10 -6.98 -12.54
C PRO A 531 11.55 -6.10 -13.71
N LEU A 532 12.84 -6.08 -14.01
CA LEU A 532 13.30 -5.49 -15.26
C LEU A 532 12.81 -6.35 -16.45
N ALA A 533 12.38 -5.70 -17.53
CA ALA A 533 11.91 -6.40 -18.71
C ALA A 533 13.10 -7.01 -19.46
N GLY A 534 13.29 -8.33 -19.34
CA GLY A 534 14.32 -9.06 -20.08
C GLY A 534 14.02 -9.16 -21.58
N SER A 535 15.00 -9.66 -22.35
CA SER A 535 14.89 -9.87 -23.80
C SER A 535 13.70 -10.76 -24.20
N GLU A 536 13.35 -11.74 -23.34
CA GLU A 536 12.20 -12.63 -23.53
C GLU A 536 10.85 -11.90 -23.51
N PHE A 537 10.74 -10.76 -22.82
CA PHE A 537 9.48 -10.02 -22.69
C PHE A 537 8.92 -9.65 -24.07
N THR A 538 9.78 -9.10 -24.94
CA THR A 538 9.40 -8.71 -26.30
C THR A 538 8.98 -9.92 -27.12
N ALA A 539 9.75 -11.01 -27.10
CA ALA A 539 9.42 -12.23 -27.84
C ALA A 539 8.06 -12.81 -27.41
N ARG A 540 7.76 -12.77 -26.10
CA ARG A 540 6.53 -13.30 -25.52
C ARG A 540 5.28 -12.50 -25.87
N TRP A 541 5.39 -11.17 -25.90
CA TRP A 541 4.23 -10.28 -25.99
C TRP A 541 4.03 -9.58 -27.34
N ARG A 542 5.03 -9.58 -28.24
CA ARG A 542 4.96 -8.87 -29.53
C ARG A 542 3.74 -9.24 -30.36
N GLN A 543 3.38 -10.52 -30.46
CA GLN A 543 2.23 -10.96 -31.27
C GLN A 543 0.87 -10.48 -30.71
N TYR A 544 0.82 -10.01 -29.47
CA TYR A 544 -0.41 -9.58 -28.81
C TYR A 544 -0.50 -8.05 -28.66
N SER A 545 0.53 -7.30 -29.06
CA SER A 545 0.56 -5.83 -28.91
C SER A 545 -0.52 -5.13 -29.73
N THR A 546 -0.88 -5.68 -30.88
CA THR A 546 -1.89 -5.16 -31.82
C THR A 546 -3.13 -6.06 -31.96
N GLY A 547 -3.11 -7.24 -31.33
CA GLY A 547 -4.13 -8.27 -31.46
C GLY A 547 -4.99 -8.46 -30.21
N ARG A 548 -5.79 -9.53 -30.21
CA ARG A 548 -6.49 -9.99 -29.01
C ARG A 548 -5.51 -10.66 -28.06
N MET A 549 -5.68 -10.42 -26.75
CA MET A 549 -4.98 -11.18 -25.72
C MET A 549 -5.24 -12.68 -25.89
N PRO A 550 -4.26 -13.55 -25.60
CA PRO A 550 -4.45 -14.98 -25.77
C PRO A 550 -5.49 -15.51 -24.78
N ARG A 551 -6.09 -16.67 -25.11
CA ARG A 551 -6.99 -17.39 -24.19
C ARG A 551 -6.25 -18.26 -23.17
N ILE A 552 -5.03 -18.65 -23.50
CA ILE A 552 -4.14 -19.45 -22.66
C ILE A 552 -2.94 -18.58 -22.32
N LYS A 553 -2.57 -18.53 -21.04
CA LYS A 553 -1.42 -17.75 -20.58
C LYS A 553 -0.16 -18.28 -21.29
N PRO A 554 0.62 -17.43 -21.99
CA PRO A 554 1.90 -17.85 -22.57
C PRO A 554 2.79 -18.44 -21.48
N GLY A 555 3.70 -19.34 -21.87
CA GLY A 555 4.62 -20.00 -20.95
C GLY A 555 5.30 -19.04 -19.96
N PRO A 556 5.67 -19.52 -18.76
CA PRO A 556 6.31 -18.69 -17.75
C PRO A 556 7.51 -17.92 -18.33
N PRO A 557 7.74 -16.63 -18.00
CA PRO A 557 9.04 -16.03 -18.27
C PRO A 557 10.12 -16.78 -17.49
N GLY A 558 11.36 -16.74 -17.98
CA GLY A 558 12.53 -17.23 -17.24
C GLY A 558 12.67 -16.58 -15.85
N PRO A 559 13.54 -17.14 -14.99
CA PRO A 559 13.83 -16.53 -13.70
C PRO A 559 14.37 -15.11 -13.92
N CYS A 560 13.84 -14.14 -13.17
CA CYS A 560 14.31 -12.76 -13.15
C CYS A 560 14.83 -12.47 -11.76
N ARG A 561 16.10 -12.07 -11.65
CA ARG A 561 16.76 -11.74 -10.38
C ARG A 561 17.03 -10.25 -10.22
N GLN A 562 16.69 -9.45 -11.22
CA GLN A 562 16.85 -7.99 -11.20
C GLN A 562 15.52 -7.26 -11.18
N PHE A 563 15.35 -6.43 -10.15
CA PHE A 563 14.14 -5.64 -9.92
C PHE A 563 14.49 -4.16 -9.82
N ILE A 564 13.49 -3.30 -9.95
CA ILE A 564 13.64 -1.85 -9.77
C ILE A 564 12.60 -1.33 -8.80
N LEU A 565 12.98 -0.32 -8.02
CA LEU A 565 12.09 0.55 -7.26
C LEU A 565 12.56 2.00 -7.37
N SER A 566 12.01 2.76 -8.32
CA SER A 566 12.44 4.14 -8.62
C SER A 566 11.32 4.98 -9.26
N GLY A 567 11.67 6.10 -9.90
CA GLY A 567 10.72 6.94 -10.66
C GLY A 567 9.74 7.74 -9.80
N PHE A 568 10.09 7.99 -8.54
CA PHE A 568 9.19 8.61 -7.56
C PHE A 568 8.92 10.11 -7.76
N GLY A 569 9.73 10.79 -8.57
CA GLY A 569 9.75 12.25 -8.65
C GLY A 569 9.90 12.89 -7.26
N SER A 570 9.05 13.85 -6.95
CA SER A 570 9.05 14.56 -5.66
C SER A 570 8.25 13.87 -4.55
N ARG A 571 7.73 12.65 -4.77
CA ARG A 571 6.83 11.95 -3.83
C ARG A 571 7.37 10.62 -3.30
N GLY A 572 8.70 10.45 -3.27
CA GLY A 572 9.35 9.22 -2.81
C GLY A 572 8.89 8.75 -1.44
N PHE A 573 8.84 9.65 -0.47
CA PHE A 573 8.42 9.32 0.90
C PHE A 573 6.94 8.94 1.01
N ALA A 574 6.08 9.36 0.09
CA ALA A 574 4.67 8.96 0.08
C ALA A 574 4.43 7.60 -0.58
N HIS A 575 5.32 7.18 -1.47
CA HIS A 575 5.08 6.01 -2.32
C HIS A 575 5.98 4.82 -1.95
N ALA A 576 7.25 5.06 -1.64
CA ALA A 576 8.25 4.01 -1.44
C ALA A 576 7.84 2.94 -0.40
N PRO A 577 7.26 3.28 0.77
CA PRO A 577 6.89 2.27 1.78
C PRO A 577 5.97 1.17 1.25
N LEU A 578 4.85 1.54 0.61
CA LEU A 578 3.89 0.54 0.13
C LEU A 578 4.37 -0.18 -1.13
N LEU A 579 5.09 0.50 -2.02
CA LEU A 579 5.67 -0.17 -3.19
C LEU A 579 6.76 -1.18 -2.80
N ALA A 580 7.57 -0.87 -1.78
CA ALA A 580 8.54 -1.79 -1.21
C ALA A 580 7.85 -2.98 -0.52
N GLU A 581 6.83 -2.73 0.30
CA GLU A 581 6.01 -3.78 0.93
C GLU A 581 5.32 -4.68 -0.11
N ALA A 582 4.80 -4.11 -1.19
CA ALA A 582 4.18 -4.86 -2.28
C ALA A 582 5.19 -5.73 -3.03
N LEU A 583 6.38 -5.20 -3.35
CA LEU A 583 7.43 -5.97 -4.00
C LEU A 583 7.94 -7.10 -3.09
N ALA A 584 8.14 -6.82 -1.80
CA ALA A 584 8.53 -7.84 -0.83
C ALA A 584 7.44 -8.92 -0.66
N SER A 585 6.16 -8.54 -0.65
CA SER A 585 5.01 -9.47 -0.61
C SER A 585 5.00 -10.38 -1.85
N ASP A 586 5.17 -9.82 -3.05
CA ASP A 586 5.21 -10.59 -4.29
C ASP A 586 6.37 -11.60 -4.30
N LEU A 587 7.58 -11.13 -3.94
CA LEU A 587 8.78 -11.97 -3.88
C LEU A 587 8.71 -13.02 -2.77
N SER A 588 7.82 -12.85 -1.79
CA SER A 588 7.61 -13.81 -0.69
C SER A 588 6.36 -14.68 -0.86
N GLY A 589 5.63 -14.54 -1.98
CA GLY A 589 4.43 -15.33 -2.27
C GLY A 589 3.20 -14.99 -1.43
N GLU A 590 3.20 -13.82 -0.80
CA GLU A 590 2.13 -13.34 0.09
C GLU A 590 0.94 -12.76 -0.69
N PRO A 591 -0.17 -12.39 -0.03
CA PRO A 591 -1.22 -11.58 -0.66
C PRO A 591 -0.70 -10.22 -1.12
N GLY A 592 -1.21 -9.73 -2.26
CA GLY A 592 -0.85 -8.42 -2.79
C GLY A 592 -1.35 -7.27 -1.90
N ALA A 593 -0.56 -6.20 -1.82
CA ALA A 593 -0.88 -5.02 -1.01
C ALA A 593 -1.67 -3.92 -1.77
N PHE A 594 -1.90 -4.12 -3.07
CA PHE A 594 -2.64 -3.20 -3.93
C PHE A 594 -3.81 -3.92 -4.62
N GLU A 595 -4.79 -3.14 -5.05
CA GLU A 595 -5.68 -3.54 -6.14
C GLU A 595 -4.86 -3.85 -7.40
N ARG A 596 -5.22 -4.93 -8.10
CA ARG A 596 -4.51 -5.38 -9.31
C ARG A 596 -4.34 -4.26 -10.34
N ALA A 597 -5.41 -3.55 -10.70
CA ALA A 597 -5.34 -2.50 -11.72
C ALA A 597 -4.42 -1.33 -11.30
N GLY A 598 -4.44 -0.97 -10.01
CA GLY A 598 -3.54 0.04 -9.46
C GLY A 598 -2.07 -0.41 -9.52
N ARG A 599 -1.79 -1.66 -9.14
CA ARG A 599 -0.46 -2.27 -9.27
C ARG A 599 0.06 -2.25 -10.70
N GLU A 600 -0.78 -2.58 -11.68
CA GLU A 600 -0.39 -2.59 -13.09
C GLU A 600 0.04 -1.20 -13.59
N CYS A 601 -0.55 -0.12 -13.07
CA CYS A 601 -0.10 1.24 -13.36
C CYS A 601 1.31 1.56 -12.83
N LEU A 602 1.79 0.83 -11.82
CA LEU A 602 3.07 1.07 -11.14
C LEU A 602 4.16 0.08 -11.56
N GLN A 603 3.83 -0.95 -12.33
CA GLN A 603 4.77 -1.97 -12.76
C GLN A 603 5.79 -1.44 -13.77
N SER A 604 7.06 -1.84 -13.64
CA SER A 604 8.17 -1.49 -14.54
C SER A 604 7.92 -1.92 -16.00
N THR A 605 7.33 -3.10 -16.21
CA THR A 605 7.08 -3.70 -17.52
C THR A 605 6.03 -2.95 -18.36
N ARG A 606 5.28 -2.01 -17.76
CA ARG A 606 4.29 -1.19 -18.48
C ARG A 606 4.92 -0.37 -19.63
N PHE A 607 6.17 0.07 -19.47
CA PHE A 607 6.86 0.83 -20.52
C PHE A 607 7.28 -0.06 -21.69
N ALA A 608 7.80 -1.26 -21.40
CA ALA A 608 8.08 -2.25 -22.42
C ALA A 608 6.81 -2.60 -23.21
N TRP A 609 5.67 -2.79 -22.53
CA TRP A 609 4.38 -3.02 -23.19
C TRP A 609 3.92 -1.84 -24.05
N ARG A 610 4.02 -0.60 -23.55
CA ARG A 610 3.70 0.61 -24.33
C ARG A 610 4.58 0.76 -25.57
N ARG A 611 5.88 0.45 -25.48
CA ARG A 611 6.79 0.43 -26.64
C ARG A 611 6.32 -0.57 -27.68
N LEU A 612 6.01 -1.80 -27.28
CA LEU A 612 5.49 -2.82 -28.20
C LEU A 612 4.22 -2.38 -28.92
N LYS A 613 3.34 -1.62 -28.26
CA LYS A 613 2.12 -1.05 -28.88
C LYS A 613 2.39 0.08 -29.88
N ARG A 614 3.51 0.79 -29.75
CA ARG A 614 3.89 1.93 -30.61
C ARG A 614 4.81 1.55 -31.77
N SER A 615 5.46 0.39 -31.70
CA SER A 615 6.38 -0.11 -32.74
C SER A 615 5.68 -0.72 -33.96
N HIS A 616 4.39 -0.43 -34.13
CA HIS A 616 3.53 -0.78 -35.26
C HIS A 616 2.89 0.51 -35.77
#